data_AF-A0A7G9GY20-F1
#
_entry.id   AF-A0A7G9GY20-F1
#
_cell.length_a   1.000
_cell.length_b   1.000
_cell.length_c   1.000
_cell.angle_alpha   90.00
_cell.angle_beta   90.00
_cell.angle_gamma   90.00
#
_symmetry.space_group_name_H-M   'P 1'
#
loop_
_entity.id
_entity.type
_entity.pdbx_description
1 polymer ?
#
loop_
_entity_poly.entity_id
_entity_poly.type
_entity_poly.pdbx_seq_one_letter_code
_entity_poly.pdbx_strand_id
1 'polypeptide(L)'
;MAKIFILDLEGQSIENRVFNRKKCNLHFTIRDFLKFMNYEYDYFYDEPFGFLTYDEMLSTDLKDCNIILGKKEDTVLGFRFHYELEAKKCVVRVLSPSTTVDWTYALKFLKDLSKLLQCSIYDENHERYDYSTIEKYNYKCDILNGIKHLKDIFIKYQMEKVHLGTKDVITLNSNEVDQILGSHNPIENFDEIAIKCSYKINCRPEQEFYISDSEKSVVFGYYIIISGKEINLKIIPNVEPRNNQLVVEYGEVTKWFLHLCFNSGKLTEPLDYFSVLGVLPKEKIHFVTDNIIVIDKLSDIDLKIIYKEYLEKLRYEEKYIVDNQNYYEYYKANLKEIDRIKRLSALTHIGFFLNFCIENNLVSDYYKKYYSMINKKYLRELLLYTFNGILSKIMLNRFGINFADFYYNSNELKEIIKLCMTMEYNESNYEIIKKKYFNKHYSQYNN
;
A
#
# COMPACT_ATOMS: atom_id res chain seq x y z
N MET A 1 10.95 15.46 -6.81
CA MET A 1 11.72 16.72 -6.78
C MET A 1 12.45 16.81 -5.44
N ALA A 2 13.57 17.53 -5.33
CA ALA A 2 14.28 17.70 -4.07
C ALA A 2 14.99 19.05 -4.03
N LYS A 3 15.00 19.69 -2.85
CA LYS A 3 15.81 20.88 -2.57
C LYS A 3 17.21 20.45 -2.17
N ILE A 4 18.24 21.15 -2.67
CA ILE A 4 19.64 20.79 -2.42
C ILE A 4 20.35 21.96 -1.74
N PHE A 5 21.00 21.67 -0.62
CA PHE A 5 21.90 22.58 0.05
C PHE A 5 23.32 22.02 0.04
N ILE A 6 24.28 22.88 -0.25
CA ILE A 6 25.69 22.56 -0.38
C ILE A 6 26.45 23.39 0.65
N LEU A 7 27.21 22.73 1.51
CA LEU A 7 28.19 23.39 2.37
C LEU A 7 29.56 23.24 1.71
N ASP A 8 30.13 24.38 1.30
CA ASP A 8 31.47 24.43 0.73
C ASP A 8 32.50 24.43 1.87
N LEU A 9 33.36 23.42 1.92
CA LEU A 9 34.37 23.29 2.96
C LEU A 9 35.68 23.98 2.60
N GLU A 10 35.70 24.82 1.56
CA GLU A 10 36.80 25.72 1.17
C GLU A 10 38.14 24.97 1.06
N GLY A 11 38.10 23.77 0.46
CA GLY A 11 39.28 22.92 0.24
C GLY A 11 39.74 22.10 1.45
N GLN A 12 39.06 22.19 2.60
CA GLN A 12 39.35 21.35 3.77
C GLN A 12 38.40 20.15 3.85
N SER A 13 38.91 19.00 4.27
CA SER A 13 38.07 17.83 4.51
C SER A 13 37.31 17.97 5.84
N ILE A 14 36.16 17.31 5.99
CA ILE A 14 35.44 17.26 7.28
C ILE A 14 36.37 16.76 8.37
N GLU A 15 37.12 15.69 8.11
CA GLU A 15 38.06 15.09 9.04
C GLU A 15 39.12 16.09 9.53
N ASN A 16 39.64 16.94 8.64
CA ASN A 16 40.59 17.97 9.03
C ASN A 16 39.96 19.04 9.91
N ARG A 17 38.72 19.47 9.61
CA ARG A 17 37.96 20.44 10.42
C ARG A 17 37.52 19.86 11.77
N VAL A 18 37.24 18.56 11.84
CA VAL A 18 36.81 17.85 13.06
C VAL A 18 37.99 17.52 13.98
N PHE A 19 39.08 16.99 13.43
CA PHE A 19 40.19 16.43 14.22
C PHE A 19 41.40 17.38 14.36
N ASN A 20 41.37 18.57 13.76
CA ASN A 20 42.49 19.55 13.77
C ASN A 20 43.85 18.92 13.40
N ARG A 21 43.89 17.98 12.44
CA ARG A 21 45.09 17.23 12.04
C ARG A 21 45.29 17.24 10.53
N LYS A 22 46.55 17.35 10.07
CA LYS A 22 46.94 17.52 8.65
C LYS A 22 47.02 16.23 7.81
N LYS A 23 46.77 15.04 8.36
CA LYS A 23 46.87 13.77 7.62
C LYS A 23 45.49 13.14 7.39
N CYS A 24 44.96 13.33 6.19
CA CYS A 24 43.83 12.60 5.61
C CYS A 24 44.24 11.14 5.34
N ASN A 25 43.76 10.21 6.17
CA ASN A 25 43.57 8.79 5.86
C ASN A 25 42.90 8.11 7.07
N LEU A 26 41.89 8.76 7.66
CA LEU A 26 41.07 8.11 8.68
C LEU A 26 39.78 7.63 8.04
N HIS A 27 39.44 6.38 8.31
CA HIS A 27 38.06 5.92 8.29
C HIS A 27 37.23 6.88 9.14
N PHE A 28 36.40 7.71 8.50
CA PHE A 28 35.47 8.59 9.16
C PHE A 28 34.09 8.04 8.89
N THR A 29 33.62 7.23 9.84
CA THR A 29 32.42 6.43 9.65
C THR A 29 31.16 7.23 9.90
N ILE A 30 29.99 6.70 9.52
CA ILE A 30 28.69 7.25 9.93
C ILE A 30 28.65 7.42 11.45
N ARG A 31 29.12 6.42 12.21
CA ARG A 31 29.16 6.48 13.67
C ARG A 31 29.99 7.66 14.19
N ASP A 32 31.15 7.92 13.59
CA ASP A 32 32.00 9.04 13.97
C ASP A 32 31.37 10.39 13.63
N PHE A 33 30.67 10.48 12.49
CA PHE A 33 29.89 11.66 12.12
C PHE A 33 28.74 11.93 13.09
N LEU A 34 27.97 10.90 13.46
CA LEU A 34 26.89 11.04 14.44
C LEU A 34 27.43 11.49 15.82
N LYS A 35 28.57 10.94 16.25
CA LYS A 35 29.27 11.41 17.46
C LYS A 35 29.68 12.87 17.36
N PHE A 36 30.22 13.28 16.21
CA PHE A 36 30.61 14.66 15.96
C PHE A 36 29.41 15.61 16.04
N MET A 37 28.24 15.16 15.58
CA MET A 37 26.96 15.86 15.72
C MET A 37 26.30 15.64 17.10
N ASN A 38 27.03 15.14 18.10
CA ASN A 38 26.58 14.85 19.46
C ASN A 38 25.32 13.95 19.56
N TYR A 39 25.08 13.10 18.55
CA TYR A 39 23.88 12.26 18.46
C TYR A 39 22.56 13.04 18.54
N GLU A 40 22.57 14.33 18.18
CA GLU A 40 21.34 15.12 18.06
C GLU A 40 20.38 14.52 17.01
N TYR A 41 20.96 13.85 15.99
CA TYR A 41 20.28 13.26 14.86
C TYR A 41 20.42 11.73 14.86
N ASP A 42 19.33 11.06 14.52
CA ASP A 42 19.24 9.63 14.34
C ASP A 42 19.48 9.26 12.86
N TYR A 43 20.23 8.18 12.65
CA TYR A 43 20.43 7.58 11.33
C TYR A 43 19.24 6.69 10.97
N PHE A 44 18.59 7.01 9.84
CA PHE A 44 17.57 6.18 9.24
C PHE A 44 18.19 5.36 8.11
N TYR A 45 17.92 4.07 8.17
CA TYR A 45 18.35 3.12 7.16
C TYR A 45 17.52 3.33 5.88
N ASP A 46 18.19 3.61 4.76
CA ASP A 46 17.59 3.50 3.41
C ASP A 46 17.86 2.06 2.96
N GLU A 47 16.85 1.41 2.38
CA GLU A 47 16.82 -0.04 2.28
C GLU A 47 17.34 -0.69 0.98
N PRO A 48 18.27 -0.13 0.17
CA PRO A 48 18.83 -0.90 -0.92
C PRO A 48 20.01 -1.80 -0.51
N PHE A 49 20.51 -1.74 0.73
CA PHE A 49 21.66 -2.55 1.16
C PHE A 49 21.25 -3.81 1.92
N GLY A 50 20.42 -4.67 1.31
CA GLY A 50 19.91 -5.93 1.87
C GLY A 50 20.96 -6.99 2.29
N PHE A 51 22.16 -6.60 2.69
CA PHE A 51 23.27 -7.46 3.10
C PHE A 51 24.02 -6.97 4.35
N LEU A 52 23.73 -5.76 4.87
CA LEU A 52 24.48 -5.20 6.00
C LEU A 52 23.55 -4.91 7.19
N THR A 53 23.97 -5.35 8.37
CA THR A 53 23.35 -5.05 9.67
C THR A 53 23.46 -3.56 10.00
N TYR A 54 22.64 -3.10 10.96
CA TYR A 54 22.70 -1.71 11.42
C TYR A 54 24.10 -1.29 11.92
N ASP A 55 24.80 -2.19 12.62
CA ASP A 55 26.16 -1.90 13.11
C ASP A 55 27.21 -1.86 11.99
N GLU A 56 27.06 -2.71 10.96
CA GLU A 56 27.91 -2.67 9.76
C GLU A 56 27.67 -1.39 8.96
N MET A 57 26.41 -0.96 8.83
CA MET A 57 26.06 0.34 8.25
C MET A 57 26.74 1.48 9.00
N LEU A 58 26.60 1.55 10.33
CA LEU A 58 27.25 2.59 11.13
C LEU A 58 28.78 2.60 11.01
N SER A 59 29.39 1.48 10.64
CA SER A 59 30.83 1.33 10.44
C SER A 59 31.29 1.66 9.01
N THR A 60 30.35 1.96 8.11
CA THR A 60 30.65 2.38 6.73
C THR A 60 31.24 3.79 6.71
N ASP A 61 32.23 4.00 5.84
CA ASP A 61 32.85 5.31 5.63
C ASP A 61 31.83 6.31 5.07
N LEU A 62 31.79 7.51 5.66
CA LEU A 62 30.79 8.55 5.35
C LEU A 62 30.81 8.99 3.89
N LYS A 63 32.01 9.00 3.27
CA LYS A 63 32.22 9.36 1.87
C LYS A 63 31.60 8.35 0.89
N ASP A 64 31.42 7.10 1.32
CA ASP A 64 31.01 5.98 0.46
C ASP A 64 29.50 5.74 0.53
N CYS A 65 28.75 6.58 1.25
CA CYS A 65 27.32 6.39 1.47
C CYS A 65 26.50 7.69 1.31
N ASN A 66 25.21 7.51 1.02
CA ASN A 66 24.19 8.54 1.19
C ASN A 66 23.32 8.11 2.37
N ILE A 67 23.30 8.90 3.44
CA ILE A 67 22.58 8.54 4.66
C ILE A 67 21.30 9.34 4.78
N ILE A 68 20.28 8.77 5.42
CA ILE A 68 19.08 9.51 5.81
C ILE A 68 19.19 9.85 7.29
N LEU A 69 18.91 11.10 7.62
CA LEU A 69 18.96 11.63 8.98
C LEU A 69 17.60 12.22 9.38
N GLY A 70 17.36 12.27 10.69
CA GLY A 70 16.19 12.86 11.28
C GLY A 70 16.17 12.68 12.80
N LYS A 71 14.99 12.74 13.41
CA LYS A 71 14.75 12.33 14.79
C LYS A 71 13.77 11.17 14.82
N LYS A 72 14.16 10.06 15.46
CA LYS A 72 13.45 8.78 15.40
C LYS A 72 11.97 8.91 15.73
N GLU A 73 11.60 9.72 16.72
CA GLU A 73 10.21 9.81 17.20
C GLU A 73 9.37 10.90 16.50
N ASP A 74 10.00 11.82 15.75
CA ASP A 74 9.31 12.99 15.19
C ASP A 74 9.30 13.00 13.66
N THR A 75 10.37 12.51 13.04
CA THR A 75 10.64 12.69 11.62
C THR A 75 10.04 11.54 10.81
N VAL A 76 9.27 11.89 9.78
CA VAL A 76 8.52 10.93 8.96
C VAL A 76 9.37 10.41 7.79
N LEU A 77 9.90 11.33 6.98
CA LEU A 77 10.64 11.00 5.75
C LEU A 77 12.15 11.20 5.92
N GLY A 78 12.55 12.13 6.78
CA GLY A 78 13.94 12.52 6.97
C GLY A 78 14.49 13.34 5.81
N PHE A 79 15.80 13.57 5.87
CA PHE A 79 16.56 14.26 4.82
C PHE A 79 17.84 13.48 4.53
N ARG A 80 18.34 13.61 3.30
CA ARG A 80 19.55 12.90 2.85
C ARG A 80 20.77 13.75 3.08
N PHE A 81 21.83 13.13 3.58
CA PHE A 81 23.15 13.72 3.74
C PHE A 81 24.19 12.89 2.97
N HIS A 82 25.09 13.59 2.30
CA HIS A 82 26.22 12.99 1.61
C HIS A 82 27.45 13.87 1.75
N TYR A 83 28.60 13.24 1.99
CA TYR A 83 29.89 13.91 1.99
C TYR A 83 30.69 13.58 0.73
N GLU A 84 30.92 14.59 -0.10
CA GLU A 84 31.69 14.46 -1.32
C GLU A 84 33.16 14.77 -1.02
N LEU A 85 33.96 13.72 -0.82
CA LEU A 85 35.35 13.84 -0.39
C LEU A 85 36.22 14.58 -1.42
N GLU A 86 36.04 14.36 -2.71
CA GLU A 86 36.88 15.00 -3.74
C GLU A 86 36.59 16.49 -3.86
N ALA A 87 35.30 16.84 -3.94
CA ALA A 87 34.86 18.23 -4.03
C ALA A 87 34.95 18.98 -2.69
N LYS A 88 35.19 18.27 -1.58
CA LYS A 88 35.19 18.82 -0.21
C LYS A 88 33.88 19.55 0.08
N LYS A 89 32.75 18.88 -0.18
CA LYS A 89 31.41 19.44 -0.01
C LYS A 89 30.54 18.51 0.82
N CYS A 90 29.72 19.11 1.67
CA CYS A 90 28.60 18.40 2.27
C CYS A 90 27.34 18.74 1.47
N VAL A 91 26.57 17.73 1.10
CA VAL A 91 25.34 17.89 0.36
C VAL A 91 24.18 17.40 1.22
N VAL A 92 23.22 18.27 1.47
CA VAL A 92 21.95 17.95 2.13
C VAL A 92 20.85 18.03 1.10
N ARG A 93 20.04 16.99 0.99
CA ARG A 93 18.88 16.96 0.10
C ARG A 93 17.61 16.73 0.91
N VAL A 94 16.64 17.62 0.77
CA VAL A 94 15.30 17.45 1.33
C VAL A 94 14.37 17.10 0.19
N LEU A 95 13.69 15.95 0.30
CA LEU A 95 12.77 15.50 -0.75
C LEU A 95 11.51 16.36 -0.74
N SER A 96 10.87 16.53 -1.89
CA SER A 96 9.61 17.28 -1.99
C SER A 96 8.52 16.37 -2.55
N PRO A 97 7.38 16.20 -1.83
CA PRO A 97 7.10 16.82 -0.54
C PRO A 97 7.78 16.08 0.63
N SER A 98 8.27 16.85 1.60
CA SER A 98 8.67 16.42 2.94
C SER A 98 7.82 17.16 3.97
N THR A 99 7.60 16.59 5.15
CA THR A 99 6.74 17.21 6.17
C THR A 99 7.38 18.47 6.75
N THR A 100 6.58 19.33 7.39
CA THR A 100 7.09 20.49 8.12
C THR A 100 8.15 20.10 9.17
N VAL A 101 7.96 18.96 9.83
CA VAL A 101 8.91 18.44 10.84
C VAL A 101 10.22 18.01 10.18
N ASP A 102 10.16 17.29 9.05
CA ASP A 102 11.36 16.90 8.28
C ASP A 102 12.19 18.14 7.88
N TRP A 103 11.52 19.18 7.39
CA TRP A 103 12.15 20.45 7.01
C TRP A 103 12.78 21.16 8.21
N THR A 104 12.07 21.21 9.34
CA THR A 104 12.57 21.83 10.57
C THR A 104 13.86 21.17 11.02
N TYR A 105 13.91 19.83 11.02
CA TYR A 105 15.13 19.09 11.36
C TYR A 105 16.25 19.26 10.33
N ALA A 106 15.93 19.32 9.04
CA ALA A 106 16.92 19.55 7.99
C ALA A 106 17.58 20.95 8.10
N LEU A 107 16.79 22.00 8.34
CA LEU A 107 17.30 23.36 8.52
C LEU A 107 18.11 23.50 9.82
N LYS A 108 17.66 22.87 10.92
CA LYS A 108 18.45 22.79 12.16
C LYS A 108 19.79 22.08 11.91
N PHE A 109 19.77 20.96 11.20
CA PHE A 109 20.99 20.22 10.84
C PHE A 109 21.97 21.07 10.03
N LEU A 110 21.48 21.77 9.01
CA LEU A 110 22.29 22.67 8.20
C LEU A 110 22.94 23.77 9.04
N LYS A 111 22.18 24.38 9.96
CA LYS A 111 22.70 25.37 10.91
C LYS A 111 23.78 24.81 11.81
N ASP A 112 23.52 23.67 12.45
CA ASP A 112 24.44 23.07 13.40
C ASP A 112 25.74 22.64 12.70
N LEU A 113 25.63 22.03 11.52
CA LEU A 113 26.77 21.62 10.70
C LEU A 113 27.57 22.84 10.20
N SER A 114 26.91 23.87 9.69
CA SER A 114 27.57 25.12 9.24
C SER A 114 28.30 25.81 10.39
N LYS A 115 27.71 25.83 11.59
CA LYS A 115 28.33 26.40 12.79
C LYS A 115 29.57 25.61 13.23
N LEU A 116 29.47 24.28 13.26
CA LEU A 116 30.56 23.40 13.65
C LEU A 116 31.72 23.47 12.65
N LEU A 117 31.40 23.48 11.35
CA LEU A 117 32.39 23.52 10.29
C LEU A 117 32.85 24.93 9.96
N GLN A 118 32.17 25.99 10.44
CA GLN A 118 32.45 27.38 10.09
C GLN A 118 32.46 27.61 8.56
N CYS A 119 31.41 27.17 7.87
CA CYS A 119 31.30 27.28 6.42
C CYS A 119 29.96 27.90 5.98
N SER A 120 29.94 28.43 4.76
CA SER A 120 28.71 28.95 4.15
C SER A 120 27.88 27.82 3.56
N ILE A 121 26.56 28.05 3.50
CA ILE A 121 25.59 27.15 2.89
C ILE A 121 25.12 27.81 1.59
N TYR A 122 24.96 27.03 0.52
CA TYR A 122 24.42 27.48 -0.75
C TYR A 122 23.26 26.57 -1.16
N ASP A 123 22.17 27.14 -1.64
CA ASP A 123 21.11 26.34 -2.26
C ASP A 123 21.42 26.03 -3.75
N GLU A 124 20.57 25.27 -4.43
CA GLU A 124 20.78 24.95 -5.84
C GLU A 124 20.70 26.15 -6.80
N ASN A 125 20.20 27.31 -6.34
CA ASN A 125 20.17 28.56 -7.10
C ASN A 125 21.36 29.47 -6.75
N HIS A 126 22.35 28.96 -6.00
CA HIS A 126 23.50 29.69 -5.50
C HIS A 126 23.17 30.82 -4.51
N GLU A 127 21.98 30.79 -3.91
CA GLU A 127 21.66 31.70 -2.82
C GLU A 127 22.46 31.30 -1.58
N ARG A 128 23.10 32.29 -0.95
CA ARG A 128 24.01 32.08 0.17
C ARG A 128 23.29 32.25 1.51
N TYR A 129 23.52 31.28 2.39
CA TYR A 129 23.07 31.26 3.77
C TYR A 129 24.25 30.99 4.71
N ASP A 130 24.03 31.23 6.00
CA ASP A 130 24.92 30.87 7.09
C ASP A 130 24.12 30.30 8.28
N TYR A 131 24.80 29.88 9.34
CA TYR A 131 24.16 29.32 10.53
C TYR A 131 23.16 30.26 11.22
N SER A 132 23.20 31.57 10.95
CA SER A 132 22.28 32.57 11.52
C SER A 132 21.08 32.86 10.61
N THR A 133 21.16 32.52 9.32
CA THR A 133 20.12 32.84 8.33
C THR A 133 19.36 31.62 7.79
N ILE A 134 19.96 30.43 7.76
CA ILE A 134 19.37 29.24 7.11
C ILE A 134 18.00 28.81 7.68
N GLU A 135 17.76 28.98 8.98
CA GLU A 135 16.46 28.65 9.61
C GLU A 135 15.29 29.51 9.09
N LYS A 136 15.58 30.64 8.41
CA LYS A 136 14.56 31.51 7.81
C LYS A 136 14.17 31.09 6.39
N TYR A 137 14.78 30.04 5.84
CA TYR A 137 14.46 29.52 4.52
C TYR A 137 12.97 29.18 4.40
N ASN A 138 12.30 29.67 3.35
CA ASN A 138 10.87 29.48 3.15
C ASN A 138 10.56 28.13 2.48
N TYR A 139 10.66 27.04 3.24
CA TYR A 139 10.40 25.68 2.76
C TYR A 139 8.94 25.38 2.43
N LYS A 140 7.98 26.21 2.85
CA LYS A 140 6.55 25.95 2.60
C LYS A 140 6.22 25.88 1.11
N CYS A 141 6.92 26.67 0.29
CA CYS A 141 6.80 26.62 -1.16
C CYS A 141 7.26 25.27 -1.72
N ASP A 142 8.36 24.71 -1.20
CA ASP A 142 8.88 23.41 -1.63
C ASP A 142 7.94 22.26 -1.27
N ILE A 143 7.32 22.29 -0.09
CA ILE A 143 6.30 21.30 0.30
C ILE A 143 5.13 21.37 -0.68
N LEU A 144 4.54 22.55 -0.87
CA LEU A 144 3.35 22.72 -1.71
C LEU A 144 3.63 22.35 -3.17
N ASN A 145 4.78 22.76 -3.71
CA ASN A 145 5.19 22.39 -5.07
C ASN A 145 5.46 20.89 -5.18
N GLY A 146 6.03 20.27 -4.14
CA GLY A 146 6.18 18.82 -4.03
C GLY A 146 4.85 18.08 -4.13
N ILE A 147 3.85 18.50 -3.35
CA ILE A 147 2.49 17.91 -3.38
C ILE A 147 1.88 18.05 -4.78
N LYS A 148 1.97 19.25 -5.39
CA LYS A 148 1.48 19.49 -6.75
C LYS A 148 2.17 18.58 -7.77
N HIS A 149 3.48 18.40 -7.64
CA HIS A 149 4.26 17.57 -8.56
C HIS A 149 3.86 16.09 -8.52
N LEU A 150 3.26 15.60 -7.42
CA LEU A 150 2.73 14.24 -7.38
C LEU A 150 1.68 13.99 -8.48
N LYS A 151 0.91 15.02 -8.88
CA LYS A 151 -0.02 14.93 -10.01
C LYS A 151 0.69 14.67 -11.33
N ASP A 152 1.79 15.36 -11.56
CA ASP A 152 2.60 15.18 -12.77
C ASP A 152 3.16 13.76 -12.82
N ILE A 153 3.51 13.17 -11.66
CA ILE A 153 4.01 11.80 -11.57
C ILE A 153 2.93 10.81 -12.02
N PHE A 154 1.68 10.93 -11.52
CA PHE A 154 0.58 10.06 -11.93
C PHE A 154 0.34 10.11 -13.44
N ILE A 155 0.34 11.32 -14.02
CA ILE A 155 0.10 11.51 -15.46
C ILE A 155 1.29 10.98 -16.29
N LYS A 156 2.51 11.39 -15.94
CA LYS A 156 3.72 11.09 -16.72
C LYS A 156 4.08 9.61 -16.71
N TYR A 157 3.92 8.96 -15.57
CA TYR A 157 4.33 7.58 -15.37
C TYR A 157 3.16 6.59 -15.30
N GLN A 158 1.92 7.06 -15.48
CA GLN A 158 0.69 6.24 -15.45
C GLN A 158 0.61 5.39 -14.18
N MET A 159 1.05 5.94 -13.04
CA MET A 159 1.03 5.24 -11.76
C MET A 159 -0.37 5.34 -11.14
N GLU A 160 -0.81 4.28 -10.47
CA GLU A 160 -2.04 4.33 -9.66
C GLU A 160 -1.79 4.94 -8.28
N LYS A 161 -0.58 4.71 -7.73
CA LYS A 161 -0.17 5.16 -6.40
C LYS A 161 1.28 5.65 -6.43
N VAL A 162 1.59 6.62 -5.58
CA VAL A 162 2.95 7.08 -5.29
C VAL A 162 3.30 6.72 -3.86
N HIS A 163 4.54 6.27 -3.69
CA HIS A 163 5.13 5.89 -2.42
C HIS A 163 6.16 6.95 -2.01
N LEU A 164 5.99 7.54 -0.83
CA LEU A 164 6.92 8.49 -0.25
C LEU A 164 7.55 7.88 1.00
N GLY A 165 8.86 8.09 1.16
CA GLY A 165 9.62 7.56 2.29
C GLY A 165 10.16 6.16 2.05
N THR A 166 11.15 5.78 2.84
CA THR A 166 11.89 4.52 2.69
C THR A 166 11.45 3.49 3.74
N LYS A 167 11.26 3.93 4.99
CA LYS A 167 10.79 3.10 6.10
C LYS A 167 9.28 3.15 6.29
N ASP A 168 8.72 4.36 6.15
CA ASP A 168 7.34 4.68 6.46
C ASP A 168 6.64 5.09 5.17
N VAL A 169 6.27 4.08 4.37
CA VAL A 169 5.77 4.34 3.02
C VAL A 169 4.39 4.99 3.08
N ILE A 170 4.37 6.32 3.00
CA ILE A 170 3.14 7.09 2.74
C ILE A 170 2.74 6.73 1.32
N THR A 171 1.57 6.11 1.19
CA THR A 171 1.05 5.71 -0.12
C THR A 171 -0.15 6.57 -0.44
N LEU A 172 -0.06 7.32 -1.53
CA LEU A 172 -1.10 8.22 -1.98
C LEU A 172 -1.55 7.88 -3.41
N ASN A 173 -2.85 7.94 -3.67
CA ASN A 173 -3.42 7.93 -5.02
C ASN A 173 -3.74 9.36 -5.49
N SER A 174 -4.13 9.51 -6.76
CA SER A 174 -4.44 10.83 -7.34
C SER A 174 -5.57 11.57 -6.60
N ASN A 175 -6.63 10.86 -6.19
CA ASN A 175 -7.77 11.47 -5.52
C ASN A 175 -7.39 12.02 -4.14
N GLU A 176 -6.51 11.33 -3.41
CA GLU A 176 -6.01 11.79 -2.12
C GLU A 176 -5.13 13.04 -2.27
N VAL A 177 -4.29 13.08 -3.32
CA VAL A 177 -3.53 14.30 -3.65
C VAL A 177 -4.45 15.46 -4.02
N ASP A 178 -5.54 15.20 -4.76
CA ASP A 178 -6.57 16.21 -5.04
C ASP A 178 -7.23 16.75 -3.77
N GLN A 179 -7.57 15.86 -2.82
CA GLN A 179 -8.16 16.23 -1.54
C GLN A 179 -7.20 17.08 -0.69
N ILE A 180 -5.92 16.69 -0.61
CA ILE A 180 -4.88 17.46 0.09
C ILE A 180 -4.81 18.87 -0.50
N LEU A 181 -4.68 18.99 -1.82
CA LEU A 181 -4.56 20.28 -2.50
C LEU A 181 -5.83 21.13 -2.43
N GLY A 182 -7.00 20.50 -2.34
CA GLY A 182 -8.30 21.18 -2.19
C GLY A 182 -8.64 21.57 -0.75
N SER A 183 -7.84 21.14 0.24
CA SER A 183 -8.06 21.48 1.64
C SER A 183 -7.74 22.96 1.93
N HIS A 184 -8.22 23.48 3.07
CA HIS A 184 -7.97 24.87 3.48
C HIS A 184 -6.47 25.14 3.70
N ASN A 185 -5.74 24.15 4.21
CA ASN A 185 -4.30 24.21 4.42
C ASN A 185 -3.65 22.89 3.92
N PRO A 186 -3.23 22.85 2.63
CA PRO A 186 -2.68 21.63 2.03
C PRO A 186 -1.41 21.10 2.71
N ILE A 187 -0.59 21.98 3.29
CA ILE A 187 0.64 21.57 3.97
C ILE A 187 0.30 20.86 5.28
N GLU A 188 -0.57 21.46 6.09
CA GLU A 188 -1.01 20.87 7.36
C GLU A 188 -1.76 19.55 7.14
N ASN A 189 -2.63 19.49 6.12
CA ASN A 189 -3.33 18.25 5.79
C ASN A 189 -2.36 17.15 5.31
N PHE A 190 -1.35 17.49 4.51
CA PHE A 190 -0.28 16.56 4.14
C PHE A 190 0.52 16.09 5.36
N ASP A 191 0.90 17.01 6.24
CA ASP A 191 1.63 16.68 7.48
C ASP A 191 0.82 15.70 8.34
N GLU A 192 -0.47 15.96 8.55
CA GLU A 192 -1.35 15.05 9.31
C GLU A 192 -1.44 13.66 8.68
N ILE A 193 -1.60 13.56 7.37
CA ILE A 193 -1.64 12.27 6.66
C ILE A 193 -0.31 11.55 6.79
N ALA A 194 0.81 12.25 6.58
CA ALA A 194 2.16 11.71 6.69
C ALA A 194 2.44 11.16 8.10
N ILE A 195 2.10 11.94 9.13
CA ILE A 195 2.17 11.57 10.55
C ILE A 195 1.33 10.33 10.82
N LYS A 196 0.07 10.31 10.38
CA LYS A 196 -0.82 9.16 10.58
C LYS A 196 -0.38 7.92 9.80
N CYS A 197 0.30 8.07 8.67
CA CYS A 197 0.86 6.95 7.90
C CYS A 197 2.19 6.43 8.47
N SER A 198 2.92 7.29 9.20
CA SER A 198 4.23 6.96 9.77
C SER A 198 4.15 5.81 10.76
N TYR A 199 5.17 4.96 10.70
CA TYR A 199 5.36 3.76 11.50
C TYR A 199 5.61 4.08 12.99
N LYS A 200 6.02 5.31 13.32
CA LYS A 200 6.73 5.61 14.57
C LYS A 200 5.93 6.34 15.64
N ILE A 201 4.71 6.79 15.35
CA ILE A 201 3.86 7.43 16.36
C ILE A 201 3.06 6.34 17.07
N ASN A 202 3.65 5.67 18.07
CA ASN A 202 3.08 4.82 19.16
C ASN A 202 1.85 3.91 18.91
N CYS A 203 1.39 3.79 17.68
CA CYS A 203 0.05 3.33 17.31
C CYS A 203 0.12 2.20 16.30
N ARG A 204 1.30 1.79 15.81
CA ARG A 204 1.42 0.70 14.85
C ARG A 204 1.65 -0.64 15.55
N PRO A 205 0.86 -1.68 15.26
CA PRO A 205 1.13 -3.03 15.73
C PRO A 205 2.48 -3.55 15.22
N GLU A 206 3.25 -4.20 16.10
CA GLU A 206 4.48 -4.88 15.69
C GLU A 206 4.18 -6.06 14.78
N GLN A 207 5.04 -6.28 13.78
CA GLN A 207 4.98 -7.45 12.91
C GLN A 207 5.77 -8.59 13.55
N GLU A 208 5.10 -9.71 13.79
CA GLU A 208 5.76 -10.97 14.12
C GLU A 208 5.58 -11.96 12.98
N PHE A 209 6.50 -12.92 12.87
CA PHE A 209 6.48 -13.92 11.81
C PHE A 209 6.66 -15.32 12.37
N TYR A 210 5.88 -16.26 11.86
CA TYR A 210 6.03 -17.70 12.13
C TYR A 210 6.38 -18.44 10.85
N ILE A 211 7.36 -19.33 10.92
CA ILE A 211 7.79 -20.17 9.80
C ILE A 211 7.24 -21.57 10.02
N SER A 212 6.54 -22.10 9.02
CA SER A 212 6.04 -23.47 9.10
C SER A 212 7.16 -24.51 8.98
N ASP A 213 7.36 -25.32 10.02
CA ASP A 213 8.33 -26.43 10.03
C ASP A 213 8.07 -27.47 8.93
N SER A 214 6.81 -27.65 8.51
CA SER A 214 6.44 -28.68 7.53
C SER A 214 6.76 -28.30 6.09
N GLU A 215 6.81 -27.01 5.77
CA GLU A 215 6.98 -26.52 4.40
C GLU A 215 8.24 -25.67 4.21
N LYS A 216 8.93 -25.24 5.27
CA LYS A 216 10.15 -24.39 5.27
C LYS A 216 10.08 -23.08 4.47
N SER A 217 8.97 -22.82 3.78
CA SER A 217 8.79 -21.71 2.83
C SER A 217 7.50 -20.91 3.05
N VAL A 218 6.70 -21.29 4.05
CA VAL A 218 5.44 -20.61 4.38
C VAL A 218 5.65 -19.74 5.60
N VAL A 219 5.63 -18.43 5.37
CA VAL A 219 5.69 -17.41 6.41
C VAL A 219 4.28 -16.93 6.72
N PHE A 220 3.92 -16.89 8.00
CA PHE A 220 2.71 -16.23 8.49
C PHE A 220 3.09 -14.93 9.17
N GLY A 221 2.41 -13.84 8.81
CA GLY A 221 2.60 -12.54 9.43
C GLY A 221 1.53 -12.26 10.49
N TYR A 222 1.92 -11.64 11.60
CA TYR A 222 1.03 -11.32 12.71
C TYR A 222 1.16 -9.85 13.08
N TYR A 223 0.04 -9.25 13.46
CA TYR A 223 0.01 -7.96 14.14
C TYR A 223 -0.55 -8.14 15.56
N ILE A 224 -0.06 -7.35 16.51
CA ILE A 224 -0.59 -7.33 17.89
C ILE A 224 -1.33 -6.03 18.16
N ILE A 225 -2.65 -6.12 18.35
CA ILE A 225 -3.48 -5.01 18.82
C ILE A 225 -3.44 -4.98 20.35
N ILE A 226 -2.95 -3.89 20.92
CA ILE A 226 -2.83 -3.72 22.37
C ILE A 226 -3.94 -2.81 22.89
N SER A 227 -4.61 -3.21 23.96
CA SER A 227 -5.64 -2.38 24.58
C SER A 227 -5.10 -1.01 25.03
N GLY A 228 -5.93 0.02 24.88
CA GLY A 228 -5.64 1.39 25.30
C GLY A 228 -4.75 2.17 24.35
N LYS A 229 -4.29 1.57 23.25
CA LYS A 229 -3.52 2.23 22.19
C LYS A 229 -4.41 2.51 20.98
N GLU A 230 -4.16 3.66 20.35
CA GLU A 230 -4.64 3.93 19.01
C GLU A 230 -3.91 2.99 18.04
N ILE A 231 -4.55 2.62 16.93
CA ILE A 231 -4.06 1.55 16.07
C ILE A 231 -4.03 2.04 14.62
N ASN A 232 -2.84 2.09 14.02
CA ASN A 232 -2.66 2.23 12.59
C ASN A 232 -2.55 0.84 11.95
N LEU A 233 -3.51 0.48 11.10
CA LEU A 233 -3.54 -0.77 10.35
C LEU A 233 -3.58 -0.54 8.86
N LYS A 234 -2.93 -1.43 8.12
CA LYS A 234 -3.04 -1.48 6.66
C LYS A 234 -4.28 -2.25 6.23
N ILE A 235 -5.10 -1.72 5.34
CA ILE A 235 -6.24 -2.46 4.79
C ILE A 235 -5.75 -3.74 4.09
N ILE A 236 -4.65 -3.62 3.34
CA ILE A 236 -3.93 -4.77 2.77
C ILE A 236 -2.58 -4.89 3.47
N PRO A 237 -2.40 -5.90 4.32
CA PRO A 237 -1.14 -6.07 5.05
C PRO A 237 -0.03 -6.55 4.11
N ASN A 238 1.18 -6.04 4.34
CA ASN A 238 2.39 -6.46 3.64
C ASN A 238 3.60 -6.40 4.58
N VAL A 239 4.65 -7.14 4.24
CA VAL A 239 5.90 -7.15 5.00
C VAL A 239 6.49 -5.75 4.98
N GLU A 240 6.83 -5.24 6.17
CA GLU A 240 7.52 -3.96 6.27
C GLU A 240 8.95 -4.07 5.75
N PRO A 241 9.49 -2.99 5.18
CA PRO A 241 10.86 -2.96 4.69
C PRO A 241 11.85 -3.64 5.66
N ARG A 242 11.82 -3.24 6.94
CA ARG A 242 12.73 -3.75 7.98
C ARG A 242 12.73 -5.28 8.16
N ASN A 243 11.69 -5.95 7.67
CA ASN A 243 11.47 -7.39 7.76
C ASN A 243 11.68 -8.10 6.40
N ASN A 244 12.11 -7.39 5.36
CA ASN A 244 12.34 -7.94 4.02
C ASN A 244 13.37 -9.07 3.99
N GLN A 245 14.37 -9.05 4.88
CA GLN A 245 15.33 -10.14 5.01
C GLN A 245 14.63 -11.48 5.27
N LEU A 246 13.55 -11.48 6.05
CA LEU A 246 12.77 -12.69 6.32
C LEU A 246 12.14 -13.25 5.04
N VAL A 247 11.68 -12.37 4.14
CA VAL A 247 11.10 -12.80 2.85
C VAL A 247 12.17 -13.40 1.93
N VAL A 248 13.38 -12.82 1.93
CA VAL A 248 14.52 -13.35 1.17
C VAL A 248 14.96 -14.72 1.69
N GLU A 249 14.99 -14.90 3.00
CA GLU A 249 15.50 -16.11 3.66
C GLU A 249 14.47 -17.25 3.70
N TYR A 250 13.18 -16.92 3.92
CA TYR A 250 12.13 -17.90 4.22
C TYR A 250 10.94 -17.87 3.24
N GLY A 251 10.91 -16.95 2.28
CA GLY A 251 9.83 -16.85 1.29
C GLY A 251 8.72 -15.86 1.64
N GLU A 252 7.75 -15.71 0.75
CA GLU A 252 6.67 -14.72 0.89
C GLU A 252 5.68 -15.05 2.02
N VAL A 253 5.12 -14.01 2.63
CA VAL A 253 4.04 -14.17 3.60
C VAL A 253 2.76 -14.58 2.89
N THR A 254 2.27 -15.77 3.22
CA THR A 254 1.09 -16.34 2.56
C THR A 254 -0.22 -15.96 3.24
N LYS A 255 -0.17 -15.65 4.55
CA LYS A 255 -1.36 -15.30 5.34
C LYS A 255 -1.00 -14.36 6.49
N TRP A 256 -1.94 -13.47 6.80
CA TRP A 256 -1.84 -12.50 7.87
C TRP A 256 -2.87 -12.78 8.97
N PHE A 257 -2.44 -12.56 10.21
CA PHE A 257 -3.24 -12.76 11.41
C PHE A 257 -3.12 -11.56 12.37
N LEU A 258 -4.01 -11.54 13.35
CA LEU A 258 -4.04 -10.58 14.46
C LEU A 258 -4.11 -11.31 15.80
N HIS A 259 -3.39 -10.80 16.78
CA HIS A 259 -3.60 -11.09 18.19
C HIS A 259 -4.22 -9.87 18.88
N LEU A 260 -5.19 -10.12 19.76
CA LEU A 260 -5.69 -9.09 20.67
C LEU A 260 -4.99 -9.26 22.02
N CYS A 261 -4.31 -8.22 22.47
CA CYS A 261 -3.59 -8.15 23.73
C CYS A 261 -4.38 -7.30 24.73
N PHE A 262 -4.92 -7.95 25.76
CA PHE A 262 -5.62 -7.28 26.85
C PHE A 262 -4.63 -6.62 27.82
N ASN A 263 -5.08 -5.65 28.62
CA ASN A 263 -4.23 -5.00 29.63
C ASN A 263 -3.61 -5.97 30.65
N SER A 264 -4.21 -7.14 30.83
CA SER A 264 -3.65 -8.24 31.63
C SER A 264 -2.40 -8.91 31.04
N GLY A 265 -2.02 -8.57 29.80
CA GLY A 265 -0.97 -9.26 29.03
C GLY A 265 -1.44 -10.55 28.35
N LYS A 266 -2.71 -10.94 28.52
CA LYS A 266 -3.29 -12.10 27.85
C LYS A 266 -3.46 -11.82 26.36
N LEU A 267 -3.00 -12.76 25.52
CA LEU A 267 -3.20 -12.78 24.07
C LEU A 267 -4.33 -13.74 23.69
N THR A 268 -5.07 -13.42 22.63
CA THR A 268 -5.94 -14.38 21.93
C THR A 268 -5.09 -15.34 21.09
N GLU A 269 -5.70 -16.44 20.64
CA GLU A 269 -5.19 -17.21 19.52
C GLU A 269 -5.09 -16.34 18.24
N PRO A 270 -4.34 -16.79 17.22
CA PRO A 270 -4.31 -16.15 15.92
C PRO A 270 -5.69 -15.97 15.29
N LEU A 271 -6.08 -14.73 15.03
CA LEU A 271 -7.32 -14.39 14.35
C LEU A 271 -7.03 -13.99 12.90
N ASP A 272 -7.82 -14.49 11.96
CA ASP A 272 -7.66 -14.11 10.54
C ASP A 272 -7.79 -12.59 10.34
N TYR A 273 -6.77 -11.97 9.73
CA TYR A 273 -6.64 -10.52 9.63
C TYR A 273 -7.87 -9.85 9.00
N PHE A 274 -8.28 -10.31 7.83
CA PHE A 274 -9.39 -9.74 7.08
C PHE A 274 -10.73 -9.95 7.77
N SER A 275 -10.87 -11.09 8.46
CA SER A 275 -12.06 -11.39 9.23
C SER A 275 -12.21 -10.46 10.43
N VAL A 276 -11.12 -10.16 11.14
CA VAL A 276 -11.10 -9.17 12.23
C VAL A 276 -11.42 -7.77 11.70
N LEU A 277 -10.82 -7.34 10.58
CA LEU A 277 -11.14 -6.04 9.96
C LEU A 277 -12.64 -5.87 9.71
N GLY A 278 -13.35 -6.96 9.36
CA GLY A 278 -14.78 -6.94 9.11
C GLY A 278 -15.67 -6.77 10.34
N VAL A 279 -15.13 -6.93 11.55
CA VAL A 279 -15.85 -6.83 12.84
C VAL A 279 -15.29 -5.72 13.74
N LEU A 280 -14.42 -4.86 13.21
CA LEU A 280 -13.95 -3.69 13.95
C LEU A 280 -15.09 -2.69 14.18
N PRO A 281 -15.11 -1.97 15.33
CA PRO A 281 -16.14 -0.97 15.63
C PRO A 281 -16.07 0.19 14.64
N LYS A 282 -17.06 0.29 13.74
CA LYS A 282 -17.02 1.19 12.57
C LYS A 282 -16.91 2.66 12.96
N GLU A 283 -17.52 3.04 14.07
CA GLU A 283 -17.49 4.39 14.63
C GLU A 283 -16.10 4.82 15.14
N LYS A 284 -15.19 3.87 15.35
CA LYS A 284 -13.80 4.11 15.77
C LYS A 284 -12.81 4.07 14.62
N ILE A 285 -13.24 3.76 13.39
CA ILE A 285 -12.36 3.61 12.22
C ILE A 285 -12.32 4.92 11.44
N HIS A 286 -11.11 5.45 11.26
CA HIS A 286 -10.82 6.63 10.47
C HIS A 286 -9.95 6.25 9.28
N PHE A 287 -10.46 6.45 8.06
CA PHE A 287 -9.67 6.24 6.85
C PHE A 287 -8.68 7.39 6.67
N VAL A 288 -7.40 7.06 6.65
CA VAL A 288 -6.32 8.05 6.40
C VAL A 288 -5.97 8.06 4.93
N THR A 289 -5.82 6.87 4.36
CA THR A 289 -5.67 6.63 2.91
C THR A 289 -6.46 5.39 2.52
N ASP A 290 -6.50 5.08 1.23
CA ASP A 290 -7.09 3.87 0.68
C ASP A 290 -6.40 2.57 1.14
N ASN A 291 -5.27 2.69 1.83
CA ASN A 291 -4.50 1.57 2.34
C ASN A 291 -4.31 1.62 3.85
N ILE A 292 -4.60 2.75 4.52
CA ILE A 292 -4.34 2.92 5.95
C ILE A 292 -5.60 3.39 6.67
N ILE A 293 -5.94 2.66 7.74
CA ILE A 293 -6.94 3.06 8.72
C ILE A 293 -6.26 3.34 10.05
N VAL A 294 -6.76 4.36 10.75
CA VAL A 294 -6.46 4.62 12.16
C VAL A 294 -7.71 4.27 12.97
N ILE A 295 -7.52 3.51 14.03
CA ILE A 295 -8.59 3.05 14.91
C ILE A 295 -8.36 3.71 16.26
N ASP A 296 -9.37 4.40 16.77
CA ASP A 296 -9.34 4.99 18.12
C ASP A 296 -9.02 3.92 19.17
N LYS A 297 -8.52 4.38 20.33
CA LYS A 297 -8.15 3.51 21.44
C LYS A 297 -9.21 2.46 21.76
N LEU A 298 -8.82 1.18 21.66
CA LEU A 298 -9.68 0.04 21.99
C LEU A 298 -9.47 -0.41 23.43
N SER A 299 -10.51 -0.34 24.26
CA SER A 299 -10.51 -0.88 25.63
C SER A 299 -10.57 -2.41 25.62
N ASP A 300 -10.28 -3.04 26.77
CA ASP A 300 -10.45 -4.49 26.94
C ASP A 300 -11.89 -4.95 26.64
N ILE A 301 -12.88 -4.08 26.83
CA ILE A 301 -14.28 -4.36 26.50
C ILE A 301 -14.46 -4.39 24.98
N ASP A 302 -13.90 -3.42 24.26
CA ASP A 302 -13.94 -3.41 22.79
C ASP A 302 -13.28 -4.67 22.22
N LEU A 303 -12.11 -5.05 22.73
CA LEU A 303 -11.40 -6.26 22.30
C LEU A 303 -12.21 -7.54 22.56
N LYS A 304 -12.93 -7.62 23.69
CA LYS A 304 -13.83 -8.76 23.97
C LYS A 304 -15.01 -8.81 22.99
N ILE A 305 -15.57 -7.67 22.62
CA ILE A 305 -16.66 -7.58 21.64
C ILE A 305 -16.17 -8.03 20.27
N ILE A 306 -15.04 -7.49 19.81
CA ILE A 306 -14.40 -7.87 18.54
C ILE A 306 -14.15 -9.38 18.48
N TYR A 307 -13.56 -9.95 19.54
CA TYR A 307 -13.31 -11.39 19.62
C TYR A 307 -14.59 -12.21 19.58
N LYS A 308 -15.64 -11.78 20.29
CA LYS A 308 -16.95 -12.44 20.27
C LYS A 308 -17.59 -12.39 18.89
N GLU A 309 -17.63 -11.23 18.25
CA GLU A 309 -18.20 -11.06 16.91
C GLU A 309 -17.43 -11.85 15.85
N TYR A 310 -16.10 -11.89 15.97
CA TYR A 310 -15.24 -12.74 15.15
C TYR A 310 -15.63 -14.22 15.27
N LEU A 311 -15.76 -14.73 16.49
CA LEU A 311 -16.17 -16.13 16.73
C LEU A 311 -17.60 -16.41 16.23
N GLU A 312 -18.53 -15.47 16.39
CA GLU A 312 -19.89 -15.61 15.85
C GLU A 312 -19.90 -15.65 14.32
N LYS A 313 -19.08 -14.82 13.68
CA LYS A 313 -18.89 -14.82 12.22
C LYS A 313 -18.29 -16.12 11.75
N LEU A 314 -17.24 -16.62 12.41
CA LEU A 314 -16.64 -17.93 12.10
C LEU A 314 -17.67 -19.05 12.25
N ARG A 315 -18.45 -19.08 13.34
CA ARG A 315 -19.51 -20.08 13.52
C ARG A 315 -20.57 -19.98 12.44
N TYR A 316 -20.93 -18.78 12.02
CA TYR A 316 -21.86 -18.58 10.91
C TYR A 316 -21.26 -19.09 9.59
N GLU A 317 -19.97 -18.84 9.33
CA GLU A 317 -19.27 -19.32 8.13
C GLU A 317 -19.11 -20.85 8.14
N GLU A 318 -18.73 -21.45 9.28
CA GLU A 318 -18.68 -22.90 9.48
C GLU A 318 -20.05 -23.52 9.31
N LYS A 319 -21.09 -22.95 9.95
CA LYS A 319 -22.46 -23.40 9.78
C LYS A 319 -22.92 -23.22 8.34
N TYR A 320 -22.56 -22.13 7.67
CA TYR A 320 -22.89 -21.91 6.26
C TYR A 320 -22.15 -22.93 5.38
N ILE A 321 -20.90 -23.28 5.67
CA ILE A 321 -20.15 -24.32 4.94
C ILE A 321 -20.77 -25.69 5.21
N VAL A 322 -21.12 -26.01 6.45
CA VAL A 322 -21.76 -27.28 6.84
C VAL A 322 -23.17 -27.37 6.26
N ASP A 323 -23.96 -26.31 6.33
CA ASP A 323 -25.29 -26.23 5.73
C ASP A 323 -25.19 -26.26 4.21
N ASN A 324 -24.15 -25.69 3.60
CA ASN A 324 -23.92 -25.81 2.15
C ASN A 324 -23.26 -27.12 1.73
N GLN A 325 -22.53 -27.81 2.61
CA GLN A 325 -22.03 -29.18 2.39
C GLN A 325 -23.18 -30.18 2.58
N ASN A 326 -24.05 -29.98 3.56
CA ASN A 326 -25.29 -30.73 3.74
C ASN A 326 -26.25 -30.41 2.61
N TYR A 327 -26.33 -29.15 2.16
CA TYR A 327 -27.05 -28.78 0.95
C TYR A 327 -26.38 -29.41 -0.25
N TYR A 328 -25.06 -29.48 -0.37
CA TYR A 328 -24.34 -30.14 -1.46
C TYR A 328 -24.56 -31.65 -1.47
N GLU A 329 -24.54 -32.32 -0.32
CA GLU A 329 -24.85 -33.75 -0.18
C GLU A 329 -26.34 -34.04 -0.38
N TYR A 330 -27.24 -33.15 0.07
CA TYR A 330 -28.67 -33.16 -0.27
C TYR A 330 -28.89 -32.92 -1.78
N TYR A 331 -28.18 -31.98 -2.37
CA TYR A 331 -28.22 -31.66 -3.79
C TYR A 331 -27.65 -32.81 -4.61
N LYS A 332 -26.63 -33.52 -4.09
CA LYS A 332 -25.98 -34.69 -4.67
C LYS A 332 -26.87 -35.92 -4.59
N ALA A 333 -27.57 -36.11 -3.49
CA ALA A 333 -28.60 -37.12 -3.32
C ALA A 333 -29.82 -36.86 -4.24
N ASN A 334 -30.14 -35.58 -4.50
CA ASN A 334 -31.26 -35.15 -5.35
C ASN A 334 -30.81 -34.64 -6.74
N LEU A 335 -29.57 -34.95 -7.15
CA LEU A 335 -28.91 -34.40 -8.36
C LEU A 335 -29.75 -34.65 -9.61
N LYS A 336 -30.42 -35.80 -9.72
CA LYS A 336 -31.22 -36.15 -10.90
C LYS A 336 -32.46 -35.27 -11.10
N GLU A 337 -33.03 -34.71 -10.03
CA GLU A 337 -34.28 -33.94 -10.08
C GLU A 337 -34.03 -32.43 -10.10
N ILE A 338 -33.06 -31.95 -9.32
CA ILE A 338 -32.74 -30.52 -9.23
C ILE A 338 -31.86 -30.04 -10.40
N ASP A 339 -31.00 -30.92 -10.96
CA ASP A 339 -30.23 -30.61 -12.17
C ASP A 339 -31.10 -30.34 -13.39
N ARG A 340 -32.27 -30.99 -13.47
CA ARG A 340 -33.14 -30.83 -14.64
C ARG A 340 -33.78 -29.44 -14.69
N ILE A 341 -34.00 -28.80 -13.55
CA ILE A 341 -34.75 -27.54 -13.45
C ILE A 341 -33.82 -26.32 -13.41
N LYS A 342 -32.65 -26.40 -12.76
CA LYS A 342 -31.73 -25.24 -12.61
C LYS A 342 -30.60 -25.17 -13.65
N ARG A 343 -30.16 -26.30 -14.24
CA ARG A 343 -29.13 -26.28 -15.31
C ARG A 343 -29.64 -25.70 -16.63
N LEU A 344 -30.95 -25.61 -16.83
CA LEU A 344 -31.56 -25.15 -18.07
C LEU A 344 -31.70 -23.62 -18.17
N SER A 345 -31.60 -22.85 -17.08
CA SER A 345 -31.88 -21.39 -17.09
C SER A 345 -30.65 -20.48 -16.98
N ALA A 346 -29.62 -20.84 -16.20
CA ALA A 346 -28.45 -19.96 -15.99
C ALA A 346 -27.28 -20.25 -16.93
N LEU A 347 -27.02 -21.52 -17.24
CA LEU A 347 -25.98 -21.96 -18.20
C LEU A 347 -26.30 -21.57 -19.64
N THR A 348 -27.58 -21.45 -19.96
CA THR A 348 -28.06 -21.05 -21.28
C THR A 348 -27.77 -19.57 -21.53
N HIS A 349 -28.05 -18.64 -20.62
CA HIS A 349 -28.01 -17.21 -20.96
C HIS A 349 -26.58 -16.65 -21.13
N ILE A 350 -25.64 -16.99 -20.24
CA ILE A 350 -24.24 -16.54 -20.35
C ILE A 350 -23.49 -17.36 -21.42
N GLY A 351 -23.79 -18.66 -21.52
CA GLY A 351 -23.24 -19.53 -22.57
C GLY A 351 -23.67 -19.13 -23.98
N PHE A 352 -24.94 -18.78 -24.19
CA PHE A 352 -25.46 -18.32 -25.48
C PHE A 352 -24.86 -16.97 -25.87
N PHE A 353 -24.69 -16.04 -24.92
CA PHE A 353 -24.07 -14.74 -25.18
C PHE A 353 -22.60 -14.88 -25.61
N LEU A 354 -21.82 -15.70 -24.90
CA LEU A 354 -20.42 -15.94 -25.24
C LEU A 354 -20.24 -16.72 -26.55
N ASN A 355 -21.09 -17.71 -26.83
CA ASN A 355 -21.08 -18.40 -28.13
C ASN A 355 -21.46 -17.45 -29.28
N PHE A 356 -22.46 -16.58 -29.11
CA PHE A 356 -22.83 -15.57 -30.10
C PHE A 356 -21.66 -14.64 -30.43
N CYS A 357 -20.94 -14.15 -29.42
CA CYS A 357 -19.76 -13.30 -29.61
C CYS A 357 -18.65 -14.01 -30.41
N ILE A 358 -18.45 -15.31 -30.17
CA ILE A 358 -17.44 -16.12 -30.86
C ILE A 358 -17.86 -16.41 -32.31
N GLU A 359 -19.11 -16.84 -32.53
CA GLU A 359 -19.64 -17.20 -33.86
C GLU A 359 -19.69 -16.00 -34.81
N ASN A 360 -19.85 -14.78 -34.29
CA ASN A 360 -19.90 -13.55 -35.08
C ASN A 360 -18.55 -12.79 -35.11
N ASN A 361 -17.45 -13.44 -34.70
CA ASN A 361 -16.09 -12.86 -34.72
C ASN A 361 -15.92 -11.57 -33.89
N LEU A 362 -16.77 -11.37 -32.88
CA LEU A 362 -16.83 -10.17 -32.04
C LEU A 362 -15.83 -10.19 -30.87
N VAL A 363 -14.87 -11.14 -30.88
CA VAL A 363 -13.84 -11.31 -29.85
C VAL A 363 -12.46 -11.19 -30.50
N SER A 364 -11.54 -10.44 -29.87
CA SER A 364 -10.19 -10.20 -30.39
C SER A 364 -9.38 -11.49 -30.59
N ASP A 365 -8.43 -11.47 -31.54
CA ASP A 365 -7.60 -12.63 -31.88
C ASP A 365 -6.71 -13.11 -30.72
N TYR A 366 -6.43 -12.24 -29.75
CA TYR A 366 -5.76 -12.60 -28.49
C TYR A 366 -6.58 -13.61 -27.67
N TYR A 367 -7.91 -13.43 -27.62
CA TYR A 367 -8.81 -14.34 -26.90
C TYR A 367 -9.01 -15.64 -27.68
N LYS A 368 -9.06 -15.61 -29.01
CA LYS A 368 -9.13 -16.83 -29.84
C LYS A 368 -7.90 -17.73 -29.65
N LYS A 369 -6.71 -17.12 -29.48
CA LYS A 369 -5.45 -17.82 -29.17
C LYS A 369 -5.44 -18.43 -27.77
N TYR A 370 -6.03 -17.76 -26.78
CA TYR A 370 -6.18 -18.31 -25.43
C TYR A 370 -7.24 -19.42 -25.36
N TYR A 371 -8.37 -19.23 -26.06
CA TYR A 371 -9.49 -20.17 -26.08
C TYR A 371 -9.17 -21.47 -26.80
N SER A 372 -8.28 -21.44 -27.80
CA SER A 372 -7.78 -22.66 -28.46
C SER A 372 -6.80 -23.47 -27.60
N MET A 373 -6.11 -22.81 -26.64
CA MET A 373 -5.23 -23.47 -25.67
C MET A 373 -6.00 -24.05 -24.47
N ILE A 374 -7.19 -23.54 -24.17
CA ILE A 374 -8.04 -24.06 -23.10
C ILE A 374 -8.85 -25.25 -23.65
N ASN A 375 -8.44 -26.46 -23.26
CA ASN A 375 -9.23 -27.67 -23.51
C ASN A 375 -10.67 -27.46 -22.99
N LYS A 376 -11.71 -27.69 -23.83
CA LYS A 376 -13.13 -27.44 -23.49
C LYS A 376 -13.56 -28.06 -22.15
N LYS A 377 -12.89 -29.14 -21.72
CA LYS A 377 -13.08 -29.77 -20.40
C LYS A 377 -12.58 -28.89 -19.25
N TYR A 378 -11.42 -28.26 -19.41
CA TYR A 378 -10.81 -27.36 -18.43
C TYR A 378 -11.53 -26.03 -18.31
N LEU A 379 -12.11 -25.46 -19.39
CA LEU A 379 -12.93 -24.26 -19.25
C LEU A 379 -14.18 -24.57 -18.42
N ARG A 380 -14.81 -25.73 -18.65
CA ARG A 380 -15.98 -26.16 -17.89
C ARG A 380 -15.64 -26.39 -16.42
N GLU A 381 -14.48 -27.00 -16.13
CA GLU A 381 -13.98 -27.19 -14.78
C GLU A 381 -13.53 -25.88 -14.11
N LEU A 382 -12.85 -24.99 -14.83
CA LEU A 382 -12.42 -23.67 -14.33
C LEU A 382 -13.66 -22.80 -14.04
N LEU A 383 -14.66 -22.79 -14.92
CA LEU A 383 -15.94 -22.13 -14.67
C LEU A 383 -16.63 -22.80 -13.46
N LEU A 384 -16.70 -24.13 -13.39
CA LEU A 384 -17.25 -24.83 -12.21
C LEU A 384 -16.51 -24.48 -10.90
N TYR A 385 -15.18 -24.37 -10.92
CA TYR A 385 -14.37 -23.98 -9.75
C TYR A 385 -14.53 -22.50 -9.40
N THR A 386 -14.64 -21.62 -10.40
CA THR A 386 -14.81 -20.16 -10.20
C THR A 386 -16.25 -19.81 -9.80
N PHE A 387 -17.24 -20.65 -10.14
CA PHE A 387 -18.67 -20.44 -9.85
C PHE A 387 -19.20 -21.23 -8.63
N ASN A 388 -18.42 -22.15 -8.06
CA ASN A 388 -18.79 -22.89 -6.83
C ASN A 388 -18.57 -22.07 -5.53
N GLY A 389 -19.13 -20.85 -5.47
CA GLY A 389 -19.50 -20.23 -4.19
C GLY A 389 -18.68 -19.05 -3.67
N ILE A 390 -17.69 -18.53 -4.42
CA ILE A 390 -16.80 -17.46 -3.91
C ILE A 390 -17.27 -16.04 -4.27
N LEU A 391 -18.03 -15.87 -5.35
CA LEU A 391 -18.44 -14.53 -5.82
C LEU A 391 -19.92 -14.27 -5.49
N SER A 392 -20.18 -13.28 -4.65
CA SER A 392 -21.54 -12.78 -4.40
C SER A 392 -22.16 -12.25 -5.71
N LYS A 393 -23.49 -12.13 -5.78
CA LYS A 393 -24.21 -11.54 -6.94
C LYS A 393 -23.62 -10.19 -7.37
N ILE A 394 -23.10 -9.42 -6.42
CA ILE A 394 -22.41 -8.15 -6.63
C ILE A 394 -21.09 -8.33 -7.38
N MET A 395 -20.30 -9.36 -7.05
CA MET A 395 -19.04 -9.64 -7.73
C MET A 395 -19.24 -10.19 -9.15
N LEU A 396 -20.31 -10.96 -9.37
CA LEU A 396 -20.71 -11.39 -10.72
C LEU A 396 -21.16 -10.21 -11.60
N ASN A 397 -21.93 -9.28 -11.03
CA ASN A 397 -22.28 -8.03 -11.70
C ASN A 397 -21.04 -7.20 -12.02
N ARG A 398 -20.08 -7.10 -11.09
CA ARG A 398 -18.81 -6.42 -11.32
C ARG A 398 -17.98 -7.09 -12.41
N PHE A 399 -17.92 -8.41 -12.45
CA PHE A 399 -17.21 -9.13 -13.51
C PHE A 399 -17.81 -8.87 -14.90
N GLY A 400 -19.14 -8.98 -15.03
CA GLY A 400 -19.82 -8.72 -16.30
C GLY A 400 -19.70 -7.26 -16.76
N ILE A 401 -19.79 -6.31 -15.82
CA ILE A 401 -19.61 -4.88 -16.10
C ILE A 401 -18.15 -4.58 -16.48
N ASN A 402 -17.18 -5.10 -15.73
CA ASN A 402 -15.75 -4.94 -16.01
C ASN A 402 -15.36 -5.57 -17.35
N PHE A 403 -15.95 -6.72 -17.71
CA PHE A 403 -15.76 -7.32 -19.02
C PHE A 403 -16.32 -6.43 -20.15
N ALA A 404 -17.51 -5.85 -19.97
CA ALA A 404 -18.08 -4.91 -20.92
C ALA A 404 -17.26 -3.60 -21.03
N ASP A 405 -16.73 -3.11 -19.92
CA ASP A 405 -15.82 -1.96 -19.85
C ASP A 405 -14.52 -2.22 -20.60
N PHE A 406 -13.89 -3.36 -20.31
CA PHE A 406 -12.58 -3.70 -20.85
C PHE A 406 -12.61 -3.99 -22.35
N TYR A 407 -13.75 -4.49 -22.87
CA TYR A 407 -13.82 -4.98 -24.26
C TYR A 407 -14.70 -4.14 -25.21
N TYR A 408 -15.74 -3.46 -24.73
CA TYR A 408 -16.73 -2.82 -25.61
C TYR A 408 -17.01 -1.35 -25.31
N ASN A 409 -16.59 -0.85 -24.14
CA ASN A 409 -16.73 0.55 -23.70
C ASN A 409 -18.12 1.16 -24.01
N SER A 410 -19.18 0.37 -23.80
CA SER A 410 -20.57 0.68 -24.20
C SER A 410 -21.49 0.75 -22.97
N ASN A 411 -22.06 1.94 -22.70
CA ASN A 411 -22.99 2.15 -21.59
C ASN A 411 -24.34 1.42 -21.76
N GLU A 412 -24.80 1.19 -23.00
CA GLU A 412 -26.01 0.41 -23.27
C GLU A 412 -25.81 -1.07 -22.93
N LEU A 413 -24.63 -1.65 -23.21
CA LEU A 413 -24.34 -3.06 -22.89
C LEU A 413 -24.32 -3.31 -21.38
N LYS A 414 -23.83 -2.34 -20.59
CA LYS A 414 -23.81 -2.39 -19.12
C LYS A 414 -25.20 -2.44 -18.51
N GLU A 415 -26.12 -1.60 -19.00
CA GLU A 415 -27.50 -1.55 -18.51
C GLU A 415 -28.27 -2.82 -18.86
N ILE A 416 -27.98 -3.43 -20.01
CA ILE A 416 -28.60 -4.70 -20.43
C ILE A 416 -28.08 -5.89 -19.60
N ILE A 417 -26.77 -5.95 -19.32
CA ILE A 417 -26.18 -6.98 -18.43
C ILE A 417 -26.78 -6.87 -17.02
N LYS A 418 -26.95 -5.65 -16.50
CA LYS A 418 -27.65 -5.42 -15.22
C LYS A 418 -29.10 -5.91 -15.25
N LEU A 419 -29.83 -5.68 -16.34
CA LEU A 419 -31.22 -6.12 -16.51
C LEU A 419 -31.33 -7.66 -16.57
N CYS A 420 -30.49 -8.32 -17.35
CA CYS A 420 -30.48 -9.79 -17.46
C CYS A 420 -30.14 -10.48 -16.13
N MET A 421 -29.34 -9.83 -15.27
CA MET A 421 -28.91 -10.37 -13.96
C MET A 421 -29.90 -10.07 -12.82
N THR A 422 -30.94 -9.26 -13.09
CA THR A 422 -31.97 -8.87 -12.10
C THR A 422 -33.34 -9.49 -12.35
N MET A 423 -33.60 -10.08 -13.52
CA MET A 423 -34.88 -10.74 -13.83
C MET A 423 -34.94 -12.19 -13.34
N GLU A 424 -36.06 -12.61 -12.77
CA GLU A 424 -36.41 -14.04 -12.66
C GLU A 424 -36.77 -14.60 -14.04
N TYR A 425 -36.31 -15.81 -14.34
CA TYR A 425 -36.55 -16.45 -15.64
C TYR A 425 -38.03 -16.80 -15.81
N ASN A 426 -38.67 -16.20 -16.81
CA ASN A 426 -39.93 -16.68 -17.38
C ASN A 426 -39.97 -16.42 -18.90
N GLU A 427 -40.79 -17.16 -19.63
CA GLU A 427 -40.90 -17.07 -21.10
C GLU A 427 -41.25 -15.66 -21.60
N SER A 428 -41.99 -14.89 -20.81
CA SER A 428 -42.38 -13.52 -21.14
C SER A 428 -41.19 -12.55 -21.13
N ASN A 429 -40.33 -12.65 -20.12
CA ASN A 429 -39.10 -11.85 -19.99
C ASN A 429 -38.08 -12.20 -21.08
N TYR A 430 -37.99 -13.48 -21.45
CA TYR A 430 -37.14 -13.93 -22.56
C TYR A 430 -37.56 -13.32 -23.90
N GLU A 431 -38.86 -13.33 -24.23
CA GLU A 431 -39.37 -12.72 -25.46
C GLU A 431 -39.25 -11.18 -25.47
N ILE A 432 -39.27 -10.52 -24.30
CA ILE A 432 -39.00 -9.07 -24.17
C ILE A 432 -37.52 -8.76 -24.47
N ILE A 433 -36.58 -9.54 -23.91
CA ILE A 433 -35.14 -9.39 -24.15
C ILE A 433 -34.85 -9.65 -25.63
N LYS A 434 -35.43 -10.72 -26.20
CA LYS A 434 -35.33 -11.07 -27.61
C LYS A 434 -35.89 -9.97 -28.51
N LYS A 435 -37.09 -9.42 -28.25
CA LYS A 435 -37.66 -8.30 -29.05
C LYS A 435 -36.79 -7.04 -29.01
N LYS A 436 -36.24 -6.69 -27.85
CA LYS A 436 -35.33 -5.53 -27.70
C LYS A 436 -33.99 -5.74 -28.41
N TYR A 437 -33.46 -6.96 -28.36
CA TYR A 437 -32.21 -7.36 -29.01
C TYR A 437 -32.34 -7.43 -30.55
N PHE A 438 -33.41 -8.08 -31.04
CA PHE A 438 -33.55 -8.39 -32.46
C PHE A 438 -34.05 -7.21 -33.31
N ASN A 439 -34.90 -6.31 -32.80
CA ASN A 439 -35.50 -5.26 -33.64
C ASN A 439 -34.66 -3.99 -33.81
N LYS A 440 -33.70 -3.68 -32.93
CA LYS A 440 -32.92 -2.42 -33.00
C LYS A 440 -31.60 -2.57 -33.75
N HIS A 441 -30.96 -3.75 -33.68
CA HIS A 441 -29.69 -3.98 -34.39
C HIS A 441 -29.86 -4.39 -35.87
N TYR A 442 -31.03 -4.90 -36.27
CA TYR A 442 -31.28 -5.21 -37.69
C TYR A 442 -31.69 -4.01 -38.55
N SER A 443 -32.09 -2.87 -37.96
CA SER A 443 -32.40 -1.65 -38.74
C SER A 443 -31.16 -0.81 -39.10
N GLN A 444 -30.00 -1.09 -38.52
CA GLN A 444 -28.74 -0.41 -38.87
C GLN A 444 -27.80 -1.23 -39.76
N TYR A 445 -28.13 -2.49 -40.04
CA TYR A 445 -27.38 -3.34 -40.96
C TYR A 445 -28.16 -3.74 -42.22
N ASN A 446 -29.31 -3.10 -42.48
CA ASN A 446 -30.05 -3.16 -43.73
C ASN A 446 -30.27 -1.75 -44.33
N ASN A 447 -29.18 -0.99 -44.47
CA ASN A 447 -28.96 0.01 -45.52
C ASN A 447 -27.46 0.19 -45.74
#